data_AF-A0A6B3GMU6-F1
#
_entry.id   AF-A0A6B3GMU6-F1
#
_cell.length_a   1.000
_cell.length_b   1.000
_cell.length_c   1.000
_cell.angle_alpha   90.00
_cell.angle_beta   90.00
_cell.angle_gamma   90.00
#
_symmetry.space_group_name_H-M   'P 1'
#
loop_
_entity.id
_entity.type
_entity.pdbx_description
1 polymer ?
#
loop_
_entity_poly.entity_id
_entity_poly.type
_entity_poly.pdbx_seq_one_letter_code
_entity_poly.pdbx_strand_id
1 'polypeptide(L)'
;ARAEDTSQATSTETSPMGRGLAAADFTWDAPFPGYPALLGEHVRFAPVPTTGGKQGAYFKPSMLLGVGAHTRHPGEAARLVDFLLNDPRAGDILGFSRSTPPNRTVAARVAKTLKGAERDIYRYARRMEEYGLDAPPTAPPRGDVAIQTAFNRTYQRVMYGLASPRQAARELIDEAKRELRS
;
A
#
# COMPACT_ATOMS: atom_id res chain seq x y z
N ALA A 1 -9.36 -4.28 23.29
CA ALA A 1 -8.20 -4.76 22.53
C ALA A 1 -6.94 -4.50 23.37
N ARG A 2 -6.00 -5.45 23.45
CA ARG A 2 -4.71 -5.21 24.09
C ARG A 2 -3.79 -4.47 23.11
N ALA A 3 -2.72 -3.85 23.60
CA ALA A 3 -1.80 -3.10 22.74
C ALA A 3 -1.19 -3.97 21.63
N GLU A 4 -0.89 -5.23 21.93
CA GLU A 4 -0.43 -6.25 20.95
C GLU A 4 -1.45 -6.55 19.85
N ASP A 5 -2.74 -6.27 20.07
CA ASP A 5 -3.81 -6.50 19.09
C ASP A 5 -4.04 -5.26 18.18
N THR A 6 -3.39 -4.12 18.49
CA THR A 6 -3.60 -2.84 17.80
C THR A 6 -2.33 -2.27 17.17
N SER A 7 -1.17 -2.88 17.40
CA SER A 7 0.05 -2.52 16.67
C SER A 7 -0.08 -2.94 15.21
N GLN A 8 0.33 -2.09 14.28
CA GLN A 8 0.41 -2.44 12.86
C GLN A 8 1.32 -3.67 12.73
N ALA A 9 0.72 -4.82 12.40
CA ALA A 9 1.46 -6.05 12.23
C ALA A 9 2.39 -5.93 11.02
N THR A 10 3.61 -6.43 11.17
CA THR A 10 4.65 -6.38 10.15
C THR A 10 4.54 -7.53 9.15
N SER A 11 3.70 -8.53 9.45
CA SER A 11 3.43 -9.68 8.58
C SER A 11 2.00 -10.17 8.72
N THR A 12 1.54 -10.99 7.77
CA THR A 12 0.22 -11.63 7.82
C THR A 12 0.09 -12.59 8.99
N GLU A 13 1.15 -13.30 9.39
CA GLU A 13 1.16 -14.28 10.49
C GLU A 13 1.01 -13.61 11.86
N THR A 14 1.53 -12.39 11.99
CA THR A 14 1.53 -11.65 13.25
C THR A 14 0.32 -10.73 13.40
N SER A 15 -0.48 -10.54 12.34
CA SER A 15 -1.68 -9.72 12.38
C SER A 15 -2.80 -10.35 13.21
N PRO A 16 -3.68 -9.55 13.83
CA PRO A 16 -4.84 -10.08 14.54
C PRO A 16 -5.69 -11.00 13.66
N MET A 17 -5.83 -10.68 12.37
CA MET A 17 -6.57 -11.51 11.43
C MET A 17 -5.85 -12.84 11.16
N GLY A 18 -4.54 -12.83 10.88
CA GLY A 18 -3.78 -14.07 10.65
C GLY A 18 -3.69 -14.97 11.87
N ARG A 19 -3.75 -14.40 13.09
CA ARG A 19 -3.82 -15.13 14.36
C ARG A 19 -5.22 -15.61 14.72
N GLY A 20 -6.24 -15.33 13.90
CA GLY A 20 -7.64 -15.68 14.18
C GLY A 20 -8.29 -14.87 15.31
N LEU A 21 -7.69 -13.74 15.70
CA LEU A 21 -8.20 -12.84 16.74
C LEU A 21 -9.13 -11.75 16.18
N ALA A 22 -9.11 -11.52 14.87
CA ALA A 22 -9.98 -10.56 14.18
C ALA A 22 -10.56 -11.16 12.88
N ALA A 23 -11.77 -10.74 12.51
CA ALA A 23 -12.44 -11.19 11.29
C ALA A 23 -11.97 -10.44 10.02
N ALA A 24 -11.29 -9.31 10.18
CA ALA A 24 -10.83 -8.46 9.09
C ALA A 24 -9.54 -7.74 9.47
N ASP A 25 -8.79 -7.32 8.46
CA ASP A 25 -7.62 -6.46 8.56
C ASP A 25 -7.74 -5.27 7.60
N PHE A 26 -7.07 -4.16 7.92
CA PHE A 26 -7.01 -2.97 7.10
C PHE A 26 -5.57 -2.69 6.70
N THR A 27 -5.21 -3.10 5.49
CA THR A 27 -3.85 -2.99 4.96
C THR A 27 -3.87 -2.89 3.42
N TRP A 28 -2.70 -2.73 2.83
CA TRP A 28 -2.53 -2.76 1.37
C TRP A 28 -2.90 -4.14 0.81
N ASP A 29 -3.13 -4.24 -0.50
CA ASP A 29 -3.43 -5.50 -1.17
C ASP A 29 -2.21 -6.45 -1.26
N ALA A 30 -1.00 -5.90 -1.29
CA ALA A 30 0.23 -6.66 -1.47
C ALA A 30 0.47 -7.83 -0.48
N PRO A 31 0.15 -7.71 0.84
CA PRO A 31 0.28 -8.83 1.78
C PRO A 31 -0.79 -9.92 1.62
N PHE A 32 -1.87 -9.68 0.84
CA PHE A 32 -2.98 -10.61 0.70
C PHE A 32 -2.57 -12.06 0.39
N PRO A 33 -1.56 -12.38 -0.44
CA PRO A 33 -1.19 -13.77 -0.70
C PRO A 33 -0.81 -14.56 0.56
N GLY A 34 -0.39 -13.91 1.64
CA GLY A 34 -0.13 -14.55 2.92
C GLY A 34 -1.40 -14.98 3.67
N TYR A 35 -2.54 -14.32 3.44
CA TYR A 35 -3.78 -14.63 4.17
C TYR A 35 -4.44 -15.96 3.77
N PRO A 36 -4.67 -16.28 2.48
CA PRO A 36 -5.24 -17.57 2.09
C PRO A 36 -4.39 -18.77 2.53
N ALA A 37 -3.06 -18.61 2.60
CA ALA A 37 -2.17 -19.66 3.09
C ALA A 37 -2.37 -19.96 4.59
N LEU A 38 -2.76 -18.96 5.38
CA LEU A 38 -2.97 -19.08 6.83
C LEU A 38 -4.42 -19.41 7.21
N LEU A 39 -5.38 -18.82 6.50
CA LEU A 39 -6.80 -18.80 6.87
C LEU A 39 -7.71 -19.53 5.87
N GLY A 40 -7.14 -20.05 4.78
CA GLY A 40 -7.87 -20.72 3.71
C GLY A 40 -8.51 -19.77 2.68
N GLU A 41 -9.17 -20.35 1.68
CA GLU A 41 -9.69 -19.63 0.51
C GLU A 41 -10.99 -18.84 0.76
N HIS A 42 -11.34 -18.53 2.01
CA HIS A 42 -12.54 -17.76 2.36
C HIS A 42 -12.26 -16.26 2.52
N VAL A 43 -10.99 -15.85 2.55
CA VAL A 43 -10.60 -14.44 2.71
C VAL A 43 -10.84 -13.67 1.40
N ARG A 44 -11.46 -12.50 1.49
CA ARG A 44 -11.80 -11.65 0.34
C ARG A 44 -11.43 -10.20 0.61
N PHE A 45 -11.18 -9.46 -0.46
CA PHE A 45 -11.09 -8.01 -0.39
C PHE A 45 -12.47 -7.37 -0.24
N ALA A 46 -12.52 -6.25 0.46
CA ALA A 46 -13.66 -5.35 0.50
C ALA A 46 -13.15 -3.91 0.34
N PRO A 47 -13.91 -3.02 -0.33
CA PRO A 47 -13.56 -1.61 -0.41
C PRO A 47 -13.56 -0.98 0.98
N VAL A 48 -12.71 0.02 1.17
CA VAL A 48 -12.67 0.81 2.40
C VAL A 48 -13.98 1.59 2.55
N PRO A 49 -14.65 1.56 3.72
CA PRO A 49 -15.86 2.33 3.93
C PRO A 49 -15.65 3.82 3.69
N THR A 50 -16.62 4.47 3.01
CA THR A 50 -16.55 5.90 2.72
C THR A 50 -17.60 6.71 3.45
N THR A 51 -17.25 7.90 3.90
CA THR A 51 -18.18 8.89 4.42
C THR A 51 -18.53 9.89 3.31
N GLY A 52 -19.79 9.93 2.87
CA GLY A 52 -20.25 10.89 1.86
C GLY A 52 -19.86 10.55 0.41
N GLY A 53 -19.55 9.29 0.11
CA GLY A 53 -19.31 8.78 -1.25
C GLY A 53 -17.98 9.18 -1.89
N LYS A 54 -17.15 9.97 -1.20
CA LYS A 54 -15.78 10.25 -1.63
C LYS A 54 -14.88 9.07 -1.30
N GLN A 55 -14.20 8.53 -2.32
CA GLN A 55 -13.11 7.61 -2.06
C GLN A 55 -11.93 8.36 -1.42
N GLY A 56 -11.09 7.60 -0.72
CA GLY A 56 -9.76 8.04 -0.28
C GLY A 56 -8.67 7.04 -0.67
N ALA A 57 -9.05 6.01 -1.43
CA ALA A 57 -8.14 5.00 -1.95
C ALA A 57 -7.54 5.48 -3.28
N TYR A 58 -6.29 5.10 -3.50
CA TYR A 58 -5.54 5.40 -4.72
C TYR A 58 -4.62 4.23 -5.05
N PHE A 59 -4.16 4.13 -6.29
CA PHE A 59 -3.08 3.20 -6.62
C PHE A 59 -1.74 3.75 -6.17
N LYS A 60 -1.16 3.09 -5.17
CA LYS A 60 0.20 3.37 -4.73
C LYS A 60 1.19 2.54 -5.55
N PRO A 61 2.20 3.16 -6.18
CA PRO A 61 3.32 2.42 -6.74
C PRO A 61 3.97 1.55 -5.65
N SER A 62 4.14 0.26 -5.94
CA SER A 62 4.87 -0.69 -5.08
C SER A 62 6.36 -0.32 -5.05
N MET A 63 6.90 -0.02 -6.23
CA MET A 63 8.30 0.31 -6.48
C MET A 63 8.39 1.32 -7.64
N LEU A 64 9.53 2.00 -7.73
CA LEU A 64 9.86 2.95 -8.79
C LEU A 64 11.21 2.55 -9.40
N LEU A 65 11.35 2.70 -10.71
CA LEU A 65 12.63 2.60 -11.41
C LEU A 65 13.11 4.00 -11.76
N GLY A 66 14.32 4.35 -11.33
CA GLY A 66 14.95 5.64 -11.61
C GLY A 66 16.28 5.46 -12.33
N VAL A 67 16.59 6.39 -13.24
CA VAL A 67 17.90 6.50 -13.88
C VAL A 67 18.68 7.61 -13.18
N GLY A 68 19.87 7.30 -12.68
CA GLY A 68 20.71 8.30 -12.02
C GLY A 68 21.10 9.43 -12.98
N ALA A 69 20.95 10.68 -12.55
CA ALA A 69 21.16 11.87 -13.39
C ALA A 69 22.58 11.98 -13.99
N HIS A 70 23.57 11.32 -13.36
CA HIS A 70 24.98 11.34 -13.78
C HIS A 70 25.45 10.02 -14.42
N THR A 71 24.53 9.18 -14.88
CA THR A 71 24.91 7.95 -15.58
C THR A 71 25.73 8.26 -16.83
N ARG A 72 26.79 7.47 -17.08
CA ARG A 72 27.57 7.54 -18.33
C ARG A 72 26.85 6.88 -19.52
N HIS A 73 25.72 6.21 -19.27
CA HIS A 73 24.97 5.43 -20.25
C HIS A 73 23.46 5.76 -20.23
N PRO A 74 23.07 7.02 -20.49
CA PRO A 74 21.66 7.43 -20.37
C PRO A 74 20.75 6.70 -21.37
N GLY A 75 21.23 6.45 -22.60
CA GLY A 75 20.46 5.78 -23.64
C GLY A 75 20.24 4.29 -23.35
N GLU A 76 21.26 3.58 -22.89
CA GLU A 76 21.17 2.18 -22.47
C GLU A 76 20.28 2.03 -21.24
N ALA A 77 20.45 2.91 -20.24
CA ALA A 77 19.64 2.87 -19.02
C ALA A 77 18.16 3.10 -19.31
N ALA A 78 17.83 4.08 -20.17
CA ALA A 78 16.46 4.31 -20.60
C ALA A 78 15.87 3.10 -21.35
N ARG A 79 16.64 2.49 -22.26
CA ARG A 79 16.22 1.27 -22.98
C ARG A 79 16.00 0.09 -22.05
N LEU A 80 16.79 -0.05 -20.98
CA LEU A 80 16.57 -1.09 -19.97
C LEU A 80 15.27 -0.85 -19.20
N VAL A 81 15.00 0.39 -18.77
CA VAL A 81 13.74 0.73 -18.08
C VAL A 81 12.54 0.47 -18.99
N ASP A 82 12.62 0.89 -20.25
CA ASP A 82 11.57 0.64 -21.25
C ASP A 82 11.34 -0.86 -21.44
N PHE A 83 12.40 -1.65 -21.63
CA PHE A 83 12.30 -3.11 -21.74
C PHE A 83 11.59 -3.73 -20.53
N LEU A 84 11.98 -3.36 -19.31
CA LEU A 84 11.39 -3.93 -18.09
C LEU A 84 9.90 -3.60 -17.92
N LEU A 85 9.46 -2.44 -18.40
CA LEU A 85 8.09 -1.96 -18.19
C LEU A 85 7.15 -2.28 -19.37
N ASN A 86 7.68 -2.34 -20.59
CA ASN A 86 6.89 -2.35 -21.82
C ASN A 86 7.10 -3.58 -22.70
N ASP A 87 8.21 -4.33 -22.55
CA ASP A 87 8.43 -5.53 -23.38
C ASP A 87 7.57 -6.71 -22.88
N PRO A 88 6.73 -7.33 -23.73
CA PRO A 88 5.90 -8.46 -23.35
C PRO A 88 6.70 -9.66 -22.81
N ARG A 89 7.93 -9.89 -23.29
CA ARG A 89 8.79 -10.98 -22.82
C ARG A 89 9.26 -10.73 -21.40
N ALA A 90 9.62 -9.48 -21.08
CA ALA A 90 9.94 -9.09 -19.71
C ALA A 90 8.72 -9.27 -18.81
N GLY A 91 7.54 -8.84 -19.26
CA GLY A 91 6.28 -9.06 -18.55
C GLY A 91 5.98 -10.54 -18.29
N ASP A 92 6.13 -11.40 -19.30
CA ASP A 92 5.89 -12.85 -19.18
C ASP A 92 6.83 -13.52 -18.15
N ILE A 93 8.08 -13.05 -18.06
CA ILE A 93 9.07 -13.56 -17.09
C ILE A 93 8.81 -13.00 -15.68
N LEU A 94 8.60 -11.69 -15.58
CA LEU A 94 8.47 -11.00 -14.29
C LEU A 94 7.12 -11.26 -13.63
N GLY A 95 6.08 -11.53 -14.42
CA GLY A 95 4.74 -11.77 -13.92
C GLY A 95 4.25 -10.62 -13.04
N PHE A 96 3.72 -10.99 -11.87
CA PHE A 96 3.24 -10.06 -10.84
C PHE A 96 4.22 -9.96 -9.65
N SER A 97 5.47 -10.42 -9.80
CA SER A 97 6.48 -10.43 -8.72
C SER A 97 6.78 -9.05 -8.11
N ARG A 98 6.43 -7.97 -8.82
CA ARG A 98 6.61 -6.56 -8.39
C ARG A 98 5.28 -5.80 -8.35
N SER A 99 4.17 -6.50 -8.13
CA SER A 99 2.79 -6.04 -8.32
C SER A 99 2.36 -6.02 -9.80
N THR A 100 1.16 -5.48 -10.06
CA THR A 100 0.57 -5.36 -11.39
C THR A 100 1.48 -4.53 -12.30
N PRO A 101 1.85 -5.03 -13.50
CA PRO A 101 2.61 -4.23 -14.46
C PRO A 101 1.92 -2.89 -14.77
N PRO A 102 2.66 -1.77 -14.81
CA PRO A 102 2.05 -0.46 -15.06
C PRO A 102 1.55 -0.30 -16.50
N ASN A 103 2.17 -1.01 -17.46
CA ASN A 103 1.68 -1.06 -18.84
C ASN A 103 0.44 -1.95 -18.91
N ARG A 104 -0.71 -1.37 -19.24
CA ARG A 104 -2.02 -2.07 -19.27
C ARG A 104 -2.06 -3.25 -20.25
N THR A 105 -1.36 -3.16 -21.37
CA THR A 105 -1.29 -4.26 -22.36
C THR A 105 -0.50 -5.43 -21.80
N VAL A 106 0.65 -5.15 -21.17
CA VAL A 106 1.47 -6.17 -20.50
C VAL A 106 0.70 -6.78 -19.32
N ALA A 107 0.05 -5.94 -18.50
CA ALA A 107 -0.76 -6.40 -17.38
C ALA A 107 -1.89 -7.34 -17.83
N ALA A 108 -2.65 -6.96 -18.86
CA ALA A 108 -3.74 -7.79 -19.39
C ALA A 108 -3.22 -9.10 -20.02
N ARG A 109 -2.02 -9.09 -20.60
CA ARG A 109 -1.36 -10.30 -21.12
C ARG A 109 -1.01 -11.26 -19.98
N VAL A 110 -0.27 -10.77 -18.98
CA VAL A 110 0.18 -11.56 -17.83
C VAL A 110 -1.01 -12.02 -16.97
N ALA A 111 -2.07 -11.20 -16.87
CA ALA A 111 -3.28 -11.54 -16.12
C ALA A 111 -3.95 -12.85 -16.56
N LYS A 112 -3.71 -13.31 -17.80
CA LYS A 112 -4.26 -14.56 -18.35
C LYS A 112 -3.71 -15.81 -17.67
N THR A 113 -2.53 -15.73 -17.06
CA THR A 113 -1.87 -16.87 -16.40
C THR A 113 -2.03 -16.87 -14.89
N LEU A 114 -2.55 -15.78 -14.31
CA LEU A 114 -2.69 -15.63 -12.86
C LEU A 114 -3.65 -16.64 -12.24
N LYS A 115 -3.29 -17.10 -11.04
CA LYS A 115 -4.09 -18.02 -10.22
C LYS A 115 -4.11 -17.54 -8.78
N GLY A 116 -5.04 -18.09 -7.99
CA GLY A 116 -5.14 -17.80 -6.55
C GLY A 116 -5.14 -16.31 -6.22
N ALA A 117 -4.35 -15.95 -5.20
CA ALA A 117 -4.29 -14.60 -4.64
C ALA A 117 -3.90 -13.51 -5.66
N GLU A 118 -2.97 -13.79 -6.58
CA GLU A 118 -2.55 -12.80 -7.58
C GLU A 118 -3.68 -12.43 -8.53
N ARG A 119 -4.48 -13.42 -8.93
CA ARG A 119 -5.67 -13.19 -9.75
C ARG A 119 -6.71 -12.36 -9.00
N ASP A 120 -6.87 -12.60 -7.71
CA ASP A 120 -7.84 -11.89 -6.87
C ASP A 120 -7.42 -10.44 -6.65
N ILE A 121 -6.12 -10.18 -6.43
CA ILE A 121 -5.54 -8.82 -6.40
C ILE A 121 -5.82 -8.09 -7.71
N TYR A 122 -5.52 -8.71 -8.85
CA TYR A 122 -5.74 -8.09 -10.16
C TYR A 122 -7.22 -7.74 -10.39
N ARG A 123 -8.13 -8.67 -10.06
CA ARG A 123 -9.59 -8.43 -10.16
C ARG A 123 -10.06 -7.32 -9.24
N TYR A 124 -9.56 -7.30 -8.01
CA TYR A 124 -9.89 -6.26 -7.05
C TYR A 124 -9.41 -4.88 -7.52
N ALA A 125 -8.18 -4.77 -8.00
CA ALA A 125 -7.65 -3.54 -8.59
C ALA A 125 -8.54 -3.03 -9.75
N ARG A 126 -8.93 -3.92 -10.68
CA ARG A 126 -9.85 -3.57 -11.78
C ARG A 126 -11.21 -3.10 -11.29
N ARG A 127 -11.75 -3.72 -10.24
CA ARG A 127 -13.03 -3.28 -9.63
C ARG A 127 -12.91 -1.91 -8.98
N MET A 128 -11.79 -1.63 -8.32
CA MET A 128 -11.53 -0.31 -7.73
C MET A 128 -11.34 0.76 -8.81
N GLU A 129 -10.71 0.46 -9.95
CA GLU A 129 -10.67 1.36 -11.12
C GLU A 129 -12.08 1.78 -11.59
N GLU A 130 -13.00 0.81 -11.69
CA GLU A 130 -14.40 1.08 -12.08
C GLU A 130 -15.16 1.91 -11.05
N TYR A 131 -14.86 1.69 -9.77
CA TYR A 131 -15.51 2.39 -8.66
C TYR A 131 -15.04 3.85 -8.52
N GLY A 132 -13.88 4.16 -9.10
CA GLY A 132 -13.21 5.46 -8.99
C GLY A 132 -12.17 5.43 -7.87
N LEU A 133 -10.99 5.96 -8.17
CA LEU A 133 -9.88 6.10 -7.23
C LEU A 133 -9.38 7.53 -7.30
N ASP A 134 -8.85 8.01 -6.18
CA ASP A 134 -8.18 9.30 -6.14
C ASP A 134 -6.82 9.23 -6.83
N ALA A 135 -6.31 10.41 -7.24
CA ALA A 135 -4.93 10.53 -7.65
C ALA A 135 -4.00 10.25 -6.45
N PRO A 136 -2.85 9.58 -6.67
CA PRO A 136 -1.88 9.41 -5.60
C PRO A 136 -1.40 10.79 -5.11
N PRO A 137 -1.12 10.95 -3.80
CA PRO A 137 -0.57 12.19 -3.28
C PRO A 137 0.81 12.47 -3.89
N THR A 138 1.23 13.74 -3.85
CA THR A 138 2.61 14.10 -4.22
C THR A 138 3.61 13.47 -3.26
N ALA A 139 4.88 13.44 -3.64
CA ALA A 139 5.95 13.00 -2.77
C ALA A 139 5.86 13.68 -1.39
N PRO A 140 6.00 12.94 -0.28
CA PRO A 140 5.93 13.52 1.04
C PRO A 140 6.95 14.65 1.23
N PRO A 141 6.59 15.73 1.93
CA PRO A 141 7.50 16.84 2.16
C PRO A 141 8.61 16.46 3.14
N ARG A 142 9.62 17.33 3.24
CA ARG A 142 10.58 17.27 4.36
C ARG A 142 9.81 17.32 5.68
N GLY A 143 10.25 16.52 6.66
CA GLY A 143 9.58 16.39 7.95
C GLY A 143 8.50 15.30 8.02
N ASP A 144 8.11 14.67 6.90
CA ASP A 144 7.07 13.63 6.90
C ASP A 144 7.37 12.46 7.85
N VAL A 145 8.61 11.96 7.88
CA VAL A 145 9.01 10.86 8.78
C VAL A 145 8.85 11.25 10.27
N ALA A 146 9.16 12.50 10.62
CA ALA A 146 8.96 13.01 11.98
C ALA A 146 7.47 13.06 12.33
N ILE A 147 6.62 13.47 11.39
CA ILE A 147 5.16 13.47 11.54
C ILE A 147 4.61 12.06 11.74
N GLN A 148 5.07 11.08 10.97
CA GLN A 148 4.67 9.68 11.15
C GLN A 148 5.05 9.14 12.53
N THR A 149 6.25 9.47 13.01
CA THR A 149 6.72 9.10 14.35
C THR A 149 5.87 9.76 15.44
N ALA A 150 5.56 11.05 15.29
CA ALA A 150 4.70 11.80 16.19
C ALA A 150 3.27 11.25 16.21
N PHE A 151 2.73 10.84 15.05
CA PHE A 151 1.41 10.20 14.95
C PHE A 151 1.36 8.91 15.76
N ASN A 152 2.34 8.02 15.60
CA ASN A 152 2.39 6.75 16.35
C ASN A 152 2.46 6.97 17.85
N ARG A 153 3.31 7.87 18.32
CA ARG A 153 3.40 8.26 19.74
C ARG A 153 2.06 8.81 20.27
N THR A 154 1.43 9.67 19.48
CA THR A 154 0.16 10.31 19.84
C THR A 154 -0.99 9.30 19.90
N TYR A 155 -1.04 8.39 18.93
CA TYR A 155 -1.99 7.27 18.89
C TYR A 155 -1.87 6.41 20.15
N GLN A 156 -0.66 6.02 20.54
CA GLN A 156 -0.43 5.24 21.76
C GLN A 156 -0.92 5.97 23.02
N ARG A 157 -0.69 7.28 23.13
CA ARG A 157 -1.20 8.07 24.27
C ARG A 157 -2.71 8.06 24.36
N VAL A 158 -3.42 8.13 23.23
CA VAL A 158 -4.89 8.00 23.21
C VAL A 158 -5.30 6.59 23.61
N MET A 159 -4.67 5.56 23.02
CA MET A 159 -5.00 4.16 23.29
C MET A 159 -4.79 3.75 24.75
N TYR A 160 -3.78 4.30 25.42
CA TYR A 160 -3.52 4.07 26.84
C TYR A 160 -4.26 5.02 27.80
N GLY A 161 -5.16 5.87 27.27
CA GLY A 161 -5.93 6.80 28.09
C GLY A 161 -5.11 7.96 28.71
N LEU A 162 -3.89 8.19 28.22
CA LEU A 162 -3.00 9.25 28.68
C LEU A 162 -3.35 10.62 28.09
N ALA A 163 -4.19 10.67 27.06
CA ALA A 163 -4.71 11.90 26.48
C ALA A 163 -6.09 11.68 25.84
N SER A 164 -6.95 12.68 25.88
CA SER A 164 -8.19 12.66 25.09
C SER A 164 -7.87 12.78 23.59
N PRO A 165 -8.69 12.21 22.68
CA PRO A 165 -8.50 12.36 21.24
C PRO A 165 -8.39 13.82 20.78
N ARG A 166 -9.20 14.71 21.39
CA ARG A 166 -9.18 16.15 21.07
C ARG A 166 -7.86 16.82 21.47
N GLN A 167 -7.31 16.47 22.63
CA GLN A 167 -6.03 17.00 23.07
C GLN A 167 -4.89 16.48 22.19
N ALA A 168 -4.83 15.16 22.00
CA ALA A 168 -3.85 14.48 21.16
C ALA A 168 -3.81 15.04 19.73
N ALA A 169 -4.98 15.26 19.12
CA ALA A 169 -5.08 15.85 17.78
C ALA A 169 -4.50 17.26 17.70
N ARG A 170 -4.73 18.12 18.72
CA ARG A 170 -4.14 19.47 18.75
C ARG A 170 -2.62 19.40 18.82
N GLU A 171 -2.09 18.59 19.73
CA GLU A 171 -0.65 18.42 19.93
C GLU A 171 0.04 17.92 18.65
N LEU A 172 -0.55 16.93 17.98
CA LEU A 172 -0.05 16.39 16.70
C LEU A 172 -0.05 17.46 15.60
N ILE A 173 -1.13 18.24 15.46
CA ILE A 173 -1.21 19.30 14.44
C ILE A 173 -0.15 20.38 14.70
N ASP A 174 0.06 20.76 15.95
CA ASP A 174 1.06 21.77 16.30
C ASP A 174 2.48 21.27 16.05
N GLU A 175 2.76 19.99 16.29
CA GLU A 175 4.03 19.36 15.95
C GLU A 175 4.22 19.24 14.44
N ALA A 176 3.23 18.76 13.70
CA ALA A 176 3.32 18.68 12.24
C ALA A 176 3.60 20.05 11.60
N LYS A 177 2.97 21.11 12.10
CA LYS A 177 3.27 22.48 11.63
C LYS A 177 4.72 22.90 11.88
N ARG A 178 5.40 22.39 12.91
CA ARG A 178 6.83 22.69 13.15
C ARG A 178 7.71 21.88 12.20
N GLU A 179 7.46 20.57 12.09
CA GLU A 179 8.26 19.68 11.23
C GLU A 179 8.17 20.05 9.74
N LEU A 180 7.02 20.52 9.26
CA LEU A 180 6.86 20.97 7.88
C LEU A 180 7.56 22.30 7.56
N ARG A 181 8.03 23.04 8.58
CA ARG A 181 8.75 24.30 8.42
C ARG A 181 10.27 24.14 8.44
N SER A 182 10.78 22.98 8.85
CA SER A 182 12.21 22.65 8.89
C SER A 182 12.69 22.08 7.57
#